data_AF-A0A7C7C0Y2-F1
#
_entry.id   AF-A0A7C7C0Y2-F1
#
_cell.length_a   1.000
_cell.length_b   1.000
_cell.length_c   1.000
_cell.angle_alpha   90.00
_cell.angle_beta   90.00
_cell.angle_gamma   90.00
#
_symmetry.space_group_name_H-M   'P 1'
#
loop_
_entity.id
_entity.type
_entity.pdbx_description
1 polymer ?
#
loop_
_entity_poly.entity_id
_entity_poly.type
_entity_poly.pdbx_seq_one_letter_code
_entity_poly.pdbx_strand_id
1 'polypeptide(L)'
;MNLRADNFLEKLLVSGLFITAISLPWSPFGTSLGIGVLAFSWLLAFFRGVLISPKNRYLLWAMISVFVWHLFGLLWTENLVEGLATLQIKLPILIVPLSLMTVHWKKEVWMSKVLTSFVVSTAIAALSGIALGWWHVQSGDTLHPSEWSPFISHIRMGILLALCQGGLVIYALQDRKLIVPAILYGLVATAFIWQTQTVTGAGMLCLATLFGLTHKIIKGSISNVIILISGALTAIAIIFFITIFPSAPPSHLPSHTKWGAPYTHMQDKVLEENGNKVWYYLAWAEAKQEWNTRSNYDFDGKDERSQDIKITITRYLTSLDLPKDGYTIRNLSEEDIRCIELGHTSINETEESGMSLRVDALRYELGNWLDGGNPSGNSVTQRVIYFQTGIHIIFHKDLQTTLLG
;
A
#
# COMPACT_ATOMS: atom_id res chain seq x y z
N MET A 1 -19.78 34.63 -32.59
CA MET A 1 -18.92 33.94 -31.59
C MET A 1 -18.97 34.75 -30.30
N ASN A 2 -19.67 34.26 -29.27
CA ASN A 2 -20.09 35.09 -28.13
C ASN A 2 -19.06 34.98 -26.99
N LEU A 3 -18.06 35.86 -26.97
CA LEU A 3 -16.90 35.85 -26.06
C LEU A 3 -17.26 35.71 -24.56
N ARG A 4 -18.46 36.15 -24.14
CA ARG A 4 -18.95 36.00 -22.76
C ARG A 4 -19.33 34.54 -22.42
N ALA A 5 -19.89 33.80 -23.38
CA ALA A 5 -20.30 32.42 -23.18
C ALA A 5 -19.09 31.48 -23.06
N ASP A 6 -18.04 31.75 -23.84
CA ASP A 6 -16.78 30.98 -23.81
C ASP A 6 -16.03 31.19 -22.49
N ASN A 7 -15.98 32.44 -22.00
CA ASN A 7 -15.38 32.76 -20.69
C ASN A 7 -16.11 32.08 -19.51
N PHE A 8 -17.43 31.87 -19.60
CA PHE A 8 -18.18 31.18 -18.56
C PHE A 8 -17.88 29.68 -18.53
N LEU A 9 -17.87 29.03 -19.70
CA LEU A 9 -17.52 27.61 -19.83
C LEU A 9 -16.10 27.32 -19.35
N GLU A 10 -15.15 28.19 -19.72
CA GLU A 10 -13.77 28.09 -19.24
C GLU A 10 -13.70 28.14 -17.71
N LYS A 11 -14.35 29.13 -17.08
CA LYS A 11 -14.37 29.25 -15.62
C LYS A 11 -14.97 28.03 -14.95
N LEU A 12 -16.09 27.51 -15.47
CA LEU A 12 -16.77 26.34 -14.92
C LEU A 12 -15.88 25.10 -14.97
N LEU A 13 -15.23 24.83 -16.12
CA LEU A 13 -14.30 23.72 -16.27
C LEU A 13 -13.12 23.85 -15.32
N VAL A 14 -12.52 25.04 -15.25
CA VAL A 14 -11.37 25.32 -14.37
C VAL A 14 -11.76 25.15 -12.90
N SER A 15 -12.93 25.64 -12.47
CA SER A 15 -13.44 25.40 -11.13
C SER A 15 -13.62 23.91 -10.83
N GLY A 16 -14.18 23.14 -11.75
CA GLY A 16 -14.28 21.68 -11.62
C GLY A 16 -12.92 21.00 -11.45
N LEU A 17 -11.90 21.44 -12.20
CA LEU A 17 -10.53 20.94 -12.06
C LEU A 17 -9.94 21.26 -10.69
N PHE A 18 -10.07 22.50 -10.21
CA PHE A 18 -9.55 22.88 -8.90
C PHE A 18 -10.24 22.12 -7.77
N ILE A 19 -11.57 22.00 -7.81
CA ILE A 19 -12.32 21.22 -6.81
C ILE A 19 -11.85 19.77 -6.82
N THR A 20 -11.71 19.16 -8.00
CA THR A 20 -11.26 17.77 -8.13
C THR A 20 -9.84 17.60 -7.60
N ALA A 21 -8.90 18.43 -8.04
CA ALA A 21 -7.49 18.37 -7.66
C ALA A 21 -7.30 18.59 -6.15
N ILE A 22 -7.94 19.62 -5.59
CA ILE A 22 -7.82 19.92 -4.16
C ILE A 22 -8.49 18.83 -3.34
N SER A 23 -9.65 18.29 -3.75
CA SER A 23 -10.39 17.31 -2.94
C SER A 23 -9.84 15.89 -3.00
N LEU A 24 -9.03 15.57 -4.00
CA LEU A 24 -8.51 14.22 -4.25
C LEU A 24 -7.83 13.57 -3.03
N PRO A 25 -6.97 14.28 -2.26
CA PRO A 25 -6.39 13.74 -1.03
C PRO A 25 -7.29 13.87 0.22
N TRP A 26 -8.40 14.60 0.16
CA TRP A 26 -9.25 14.89 1.34
C TRP A 26 -10.54 14.09 1.40
N SER A 27 -11.22 13.89 0.26
CA SER A 27 -12.53 13.25 0.28
C SER A 27 -12.95 12.71 -1.08
N PRO A 28 -13.46 11.46 -1.15
CA PRO A 28 -14.13 10.94 -2.32
C PRO A 28 -15.34 11.78 -2.76
N PHE A 29 -16.07 12.38 -1.79
CA PHE A 29 -17.23 13.21 -2.07
C PHE A 29 -16.83 14.49 -2.81
N GLY A 30 -15.85 15.24 -2.30
CA GLY A 30 -15.38 16.47 -2.97
C GLY A 30 -14.80 16.19 -4.36
N THR A 31 -14.13 15.05 -4.52
CA THR A 31 -13.64 14.59 -5.82
C THR A 31 -14.80 14.34 -6.80
N SER A 32 -15.85 13.66 -6.34
CA SER A 32 -17.05 13.40 -7.14
C SER A 32 -17.79 14.68 -7.53
N LEU A 33 -17.87 15.65 -6.61
CA LEU A 33 -18.44 16.97 -6.88
C LEU A 33 -17.68 17.70 -8.00
N GLY A 34 -16.35 17.73 -7.92
CA GLY A 34 -15.50 18.37 -8.95
C GLY A 34 -15.68 17.71 -10.32
N ILE A 35 -15.77 16.39 -10.37
CA ILE A 35 -16.03 15.62 -11.59
C ILE A 35 -17.43 15.90 -12.13
N GLY A 36 -18.44 16.06 -11.26
CA GLY A 36 -19.78 16.49 -11.65
C GLY A 36 -19.79 17.87 -12.31
N VAL A 37 -19.01 18.83 -11.77
CA VAL A 37 -18.84 20.17 -12.37
C VAL A 37 -18.14 20.08 -13.74
N LEU A 38 -17.14 19.20 -13.89
CA LEU A 38 -16.50 18.95 -15.18
C LEU A 38 -17.49 18.37 -16.20
N ALA A 39 -18.30 17.38 -15.81
CA ALA A 39 -19.34 16.81 -16.66
C ALA A 39 -20.36 17.88 -17.07
N PHE A 40 -20.78 18.72 -16.14
CA PHE A 40 -21.72 19.81 -16.42
C PHE A 40 -21.13 20.84 -17.40
N SER A 41 -19.84 21.17 -17.28
CA SER A 41 -19.15 22.04 -18.23
C SER A 41 -19.14 21.46 -19.65
N TRP A 42 -18.90 20.15 -19.75
CA TRP A 42 -18.89 19.44 -21.03
C TRP A 42 -20.27 19.36 -21.66
N LEU A 43 -21.30 19.00 -20.87
CA LEU A 43 -22.69 18.96 -21.33
C LEU A 43 -23.14 20.33 -21.87
N LEU A 44 -22.83 21.41 -21.16
CA LEU A 44 -23.18 22.76 -21.60
C LEU A 44 -22.46 23.16 -22.90
N ALA A 45 -21.20 22.76 -23.07
CA ALA A 45 -20.45 22.98 -24.31
C ALA A 45 -21.01 22.15 -25.48
N PHE A 46 -21.43 20.90 -25.22
CA PHE A 46 -22.08 20.01 -26.20
C PHE A 46 -23.40 20.60 -26.69
N PHE A 47 -24.32 20.97 -25.78
CA PHE A 47 -25.61 21.55 -26.15
C PHE A 47 -25.50 22.91 -26.86
N ARG A 48 -24.43 23.67 -26.59
CA ARG A 48 -24.15 24.93 -27.29
C ARG A 48 -23.42 24.75 -28.62
N GLY A 49 -22.99 23.53 -28.96
CA GLY A 49 -22.26 23.23 -30.19
C GLY A 49 -20.86 23.87 -30.26
N VAL A 50 -20.21 24.14 -29.12
CA VAL A 50 -18.92 24.84 -29.04
C VAL A 50 -17.76 23.88 -28.72
N LEU A 51 -17.95 22.58 -28.94
CA LEU A 51 -16.90 21.59 -28.72
C LEU A 51 -15.79 21.75 -29.75
N ILE A 52 -14.55 21.67 -29.28
CA ILE A 52 -13.35 21.69 -30.12
C ILE A 52 -12.91 20.26 -30.43
N SER A 53 -12.30 20.09 -31.61
CA SER A 53 -11.65 18.83 -31.97
C SER A 53 -10.38 18.64 -31.12
N PRO A 54 -10.21 17.49 -30.44
CA PRO A 54 -9.06 17.25 -29.59
C PRO A 54 -7.77 17.12 -30.42
N LYS A 55 -6.66 17.69 -29.93
CA LYS A 55 -5.35 17.54 -30.59
C LYS A 55 -4.91 16.07 -30.72
N ASN A 56 -5.23 15.24 -29.73
CA ASN A 56 -4.93 13.81 -29.74
C ASN A 56 -6.22 12.99 -29.71
N ARG A 57 -6.82 12.78 -30.89
CA ARG A 57 -8.06 12.01 -31.05
C ARG A 57 -7.94 10.56 -30.57
N TYR A 58 -6.77 9.94 -30.74
CA TYR A 58 -6.57 8.53 -30.38
C TYR A 58 -6.63 8.33 -28.87
N LEU A 59 -6.03 9.23 -28.08
CA LEU A 59 -6.11 9.18 -26.63
C LEU A 59 -7.56 9.31 -26.14
N LEU A 60 -8.32 10.25 -26.72
CA LEU A 60 -9.73 10.44 -26.34
C LEU A 60 -10.54 9.17 -26.63
N TRP A 61 -10.44 8.64 -27.85
CA TRP A 61 -11.16 7.43 -28.23
C TRP A 61 -10.72 6.21 -27.41
N ALA A 62 -9.44 6.07 -27.06
CA ALA A 62 -8.97 4.99 -26.19
C ALA A 62 -9.65 5.04 -24.81
N MET A 63 -9.74 6.21 -24.18
CA MET A 63 -10.40 6.37 -22.88
C MET A 63 -11.91 6.09 -22.97
N ILE A 64 -12.57 6.55 -24.04
CA ILE A 64 -13.98 6.25 -24.31
C ILE A 64 -14.17 4.74 -24.50
N SER A 65 -13.33 4.09 -25.31
CA SER A 65 -13.41 2.65 -25.57
C SER A 65 -13.24 1.82 -24.31
N VAL A 66 -12.33 2.21 -23.40
CA VAL A 66 -12.17 1.51 -22.10
C VAL A 66 -13.46 1.59 -21.28
N PHE A 67 -14.13 2.74 -21.24
CA PHE A 67 -15.40 2.87 -20.52
C PHE A 67 -16.53 2.10 -21.22
N VAL A 68 -16.63 2.18 -22.54
CA VAL A 68 -17.61 1.46 -23.36
C VAL A 68 -17.44 -0.07 -23.23
N TRP A 69 -16.21 -0.56 -23.12
CA TRP A 69 -15.94 -1.97 -22.85
C TRP A 69 -16.59 -2.44 -21.54
N HIS A 70 -16.50 -1.63 -20.48
CA HIS A 70 -17.17 -1.95 -19.21
C HIS A 70 -18.69 -1.87 -19.31
N LEU A 71 -19.22 -0.99 -20.16
CA LEU A 71 -20.64 -0.92 -20.45
C LEU A 71 -21.12 -2.20 -21.15
N PHE A 72 -20.35 -2.71 -22.12
CA PHE A 72 -20.64 -4.01 -22.74
C PHE A 72 -20.56 -5.15 -21.74
N GLY A 73 -19.62 -5.11 -20.79
CA GLY A 73 -19.54 -6.10 -19.71
C GLY A 73 -20.82 -6.25 -18.87
N LEU A 74 -21.68 -5.22 -18.82
CA LEU A 74 -22.98 -5.32 -18.15
C LEU A 74 -23.97 -6.24 -18.85
N LEU A 75 -23.79 -6.55 -20.14
CA LEU A 75 -24.69 -7.46 -20.86
C LEU A 75 -24.54 -8.92 -20.40
N TRP A 76 -23.41 -9.26 -19.75
CA TRP A 76 -23.09 -10.61 -19.29
C TRP A 76 -23.06 -10.74 -17.75
N THR A 77 -23.32 -9.66 -17.00
CA THR A 77 -23.31 -9.73 -15.54
C THR A 77 -24.68 -10.11 -14.98
N GLU A 78 -24.71 -11.03 -14.02
CA GLU A 78 -25.92 -11.34 -13.25
C GLU A 78 -26.20 -10.26 -12.19
N ASN A 79 -25.16 -9.62 -11.66
CA ASN A 79 -25.28 -8.57 -10.64
C ASN A 79 -25.21 -7.18 -11.26
N LEU A 80 -26.35 -6.68 -11.73
CA LEU A 80 -26.46 -5.33 -12.30
C LEU A 80 -26.17 -4.22 -11.29
N VAL A 81 -26.50 -4.42 -10.01
CA VAL A 81 -26.28 -3.40 -8.97
C VAL A 81 -24.77 -3.15 -8.79
N GLU A 82 -23.99 -4.22 -8.67
CA GLU A 82 -22.54 -4.13 -8.55
C GLU A 82 -21.87 -3.65 -9.84
N GLY A 83 -22.41 -4.07 -10.99
CA GLY A 83 -21.98 -3.58 -12.30
C GLY A 83 -22.14 -2.06 -12.45
N LEU A 84 -23.29 -1.51 -12.07
CA LEU A 84 -23.56 -0.07 -12.10
C LEU A 84 -22.68 0.70 -11.12
N ALA A 85 -22.48 0.17 -9.90
CA ALA A 85 -21.56 0.76 -8.94
C ALA A 85 -20.12 0.82 -9.50
N THR A 86 -19.70 -0.23 -10.21
CA THR A 86 -18.39 -0.28 -10.88
C THR A 86 -18.26 0.77 -12.00
N LEU A 87 -19.31 0.97 -12.80
CA LEU A 87 -19.33 2.03 -13.81
C LEU A 87 -19.25 3.41 -13.19
N GLN A 88 -19.96 3.66 -12.08
CA GLN A 88 -19.91 4.94 -11.37
C GLN A 88 -18.48 5.28 -10.90
N ILE A 89 -17.75 4.31 -10.35
CA ILE A 89 -16.36 4.50 -9.92
C ILE A 89 -15.42 4.80 -11.11
N LYS A 90 -15.72 4.24 -12.29
CA LYS A 90 -14.92 4.40 -13.53
C LYS A 90 -15.35 5.58 -14.39
N LEU A 91 -16.48 6.20 -14.10
CA LEU A 91 -17.00 7.38 -14.80
C LEU A 91 -15.98 8.54 -14.96
N PRO A 92 -15.08 8.80 -13.99
CA PRO A 92 -14.04 9.83 -14.15
C PRO A 92 -13.12 9.58 -15.34
N ILE A 93 -12.87 8.32 -15.72
CA ILE A 93 -12.06 7.93 -16.89
C ILE A 93 -12.71 8.43 -18.18
N LEU A 94 -14.03 8.57 -18.22
CA LEU A 94 -14.77 9.11 -19.36
C LEU A 94 -14.87 10.64 -19.28
N ILE A 95 -15.33 11.16 -18.14
CA ILE A 95 -15.66 12.58 -17.98
C ILE A 95 -14.43 13.46 -18.14
N VAL A 96 -13.32 13.10 -17.48
CA VAL A 96 -12.13 13.97 -17.42
C VAL A 96 -11.50 14.17 -18.81
N PRO A 97 -11.26 13.11 -19.63
CA PRO A 97 -10.76 13.29 -21.00
C PRO A 97 -11.75 14.04 -21.88
N LEU A 98 -13.05 13.75 -21.80
CA LEU A 98 -14.06 14.47 -22.57
C LEU A 98 -14.02 15.97 -22.26
N SER A 99 -14.11 16.35 -20.98
CA SER A 99 -14.09 17.76 -20.60
C SER A 99 -12.77 18.44 -20.99
N LEU A 100 -11.62 17.86 -20.65
CA LEU A 100 -10.33 18.54 -20.80
C LEU A 100 -9.85 18.65 -22.25
N MET A 101 -10.26 17.71 -23.10
CA MET A 101 -9.77 17.62 -24.48
C MET A 101 -10.73 18.25 -25.50
N THR A 102 -12.02 18.38 -25.17
CA THR A 102 -13.05 18.87 -26.12
C THR A 102 -13.69 20.21 -25.73
N VAL A 103 -13.53 20.67 -24.49
CA VAL A 103 -13.95 22.03 -24.11
C VAL A 103 -12.78 22.99 -24.29
N HIS A 104 -13.02 24.19 -24.82
CA HIS A 104 -11.98 25.20 -24.98
C HIS A 104 -11.62 25.85 -23.63
N TRP A 105 -10.32 25.90 -23.30
CA TRP A 105 -9.81 26.59 -22.11
C TRP A 105 -8.33 26.95 -22.26
N LYS A 106 -7.86 27.95 -21.51
CA LYS A 106 -6.46 28.40 -21.53
C LYS A 106 -5.54 27.47 -20.74
N LYS A 107 -5.26 26.30 -21.30
CA LYS A 107 -4.43 25.25 -20.69
C LYS A 107 -3.10 25.77 -20.15
N GLU A 108 -2.39 26.61 -20.90
CA GLU A 108 -1.06 27.14 -20.53
C GLU A 108 -1.10 27.99 -19.25
N VAL A 109 -2.21 28.70 -19.01
CA VAL A 109 -2.38 29.59 -17.84
C VAL A 109 -2.83 28.80 -16.61
N TRP A 110 -3.75 27.86 -16.80
CA TRP A 110 -4.44 27.20 -15.68
C TRP A 110 -3.78 25.90 -15.24
N MET A 111 -3.13 25.16 -16.14
CA MET A 111 -2.56 23.85 -15.82
C MET A 111 -1.52 23.94 -14.70
N SER A 112 -0.61 24.92 -14.75
CA SER A 112 0.39 25.12 -13.70
C SER A 112 -0.25 25.40 -12.34
N LYS A 113 -1.27 26.25 -12.29
CA LYS A 113 -1.99 26.58 -11.06
C LYS A 113 -2.74 25.38 -10.47
N VAL A 114 -3.39 24.58 -11.31
CA VAL A 114 -4.08 23.36 -10.88
C VAL A 114 -3.08 22.35 -10.32
N LEU A 115 -1.95 22.13 -11.01
CA LEU A 115 -0.90 21.22 -10.52
C LEU A 115 -0.28 21.70 -9.22
N THR A 116 0.01 23.00 -9.07
CA THR A 116 0.50 23.55 -7.80
C THR A 116 -0.53 23.39 -6.69
N SER A 117 -1.82 23.64 -6.96
CA SER A 117 -2.88 23.44 -5.96
C SER A 117 -3.01 21.97 -5.54
N PHE A 118 -2.81 21.04 -6.47
CA PHE A 118 -2.81 19.62 -6.19
C PHE A 118 -1.67 19.24 -5.25
N VAL A 119 -0.44 19.65 -5.58
CA VAL A 119 0.77 19.42 -4.76
C VAL A 119 0.63 20.03 -3.37
N VAL A 120 0.13 21.26 -3.26
CA VAL A 120 -0.07 21.90 -1.96
C VAL A 120 -1.16 21.16 -1.16
N SER A 121 -2.26 20.77 -1.81
CA SER A 121 -3.34 20.04 -1.14
C SER A 121 -2.88 18.68 -0.60
N THR A 122 -2.11 17.91 -1.36
CA THR A 122 -1.57 16.61 -0.92
C THR A 122 -0.57 16.78 0.22
N ALA A 123 0.28 17.80 0.19
CA ALA A 123 1.20 18.10 1.29
C ALA A 123 0.44 18.42 2.59
N ILE A 124 -0.58 19.29 2.51
CA ILE A 124 -1.38 19.68 3.68
C ILE A 124 -2.14 18.47 4.21
N ALA A 125 -2.79 17.67 3.35
CA ALA A 125 -3.52 16.47 3.78
C ALA A 125 -2.60 15.46 4.49
N ALA A 126 -1.36 15.26 4.00
CA ALA A 126 -0.39 14.39 4.67
C ALA A 126 0.05 14.95 6.02
N LEU A 127 0.34 16.25 6.10
CA LEU A 127 0.69 16.92 7.35
C LEU A 127 -0.45 16.86 8.36
N SER A 128 -1.69 17.08 7.92
CA SER A 128 -2.88 16.96 8.77
C SER A 128 -3.06 15.52 9.28
N GLY A 129 -2.83 14.50 8.43
CA GLY A 129 -2.86 13.11 8.85
C GLY A 129 -1.82 12.79 9.92
N ILE A 130 -0.57 13.23 9.72
CA ILE A 130 0.51 13.09 10.72
C ILE A 130 0.13 13.81 12.02
N ALA A 131 -0.31 15.06 11.94
CA ALA A 131 -0.65 15.86 13.13
C ALA A 131 -1.81 15.24 13.94
N LEU A 132 -2.85 14.77 13.26
CA LEU A 132 -3.97 14.08 13.91
C LEU A 132 -3.55 12.74 14.52
N GLY A 133 -2.73 11.96 13.82
CA GLY A 133 -2.22 10.70 14.37
C GLY A 133 -1.36 10.92 15.62
N TRP A 134 -0.49 11.93 15.62
CA TRP A 134 0.28 12.32 16.80
C TRP A 134 -0.61 12.76 17.96
N TRP A 135 -1.70 13.49 17.69
CA TRP A 135 -2.68 13.87 18.69
C TRP A 135 -3.34 12.65 19.37
N HIS A 136 -3.73 11.65 18.59
CA HIS A 136 -4.31 10.41 19.10
C HIS A 136 -3.32 9.60 19.94
N VAL A 137 -2.08 9.44 19.46
CA VAL A 137 -1.03 8.75 20.24
C VAL A 137 -0.75 9.46 21.57
N GLN A 138 -0.70 10.79 21.58
CA GLN A 138 -0.56 11.55 22.83
C GLN A 138 -1.77 11.42 23.76
N SER A 139 -2.95 11.13 23.23
CA SER A 139 -4.18 10.91 24.00
C SER A 139 -4.23 9.50 24.63
N GLY A 140 -3.25 8.65 24.36
CA GLY A 140 -3.16 7.28 24.87
C GLY A 140 -3.73 6.21 23.94
N ASP A 141 -4.15 6.58 22.72
CA ASP A 141 -4.70 5.63 21.74
C ASP A 141 -3.57 4.91 20.99
N THR A 142 -3.64 3.58 20.89
CA THR A 142 -2.78 2.79 20.01
C THR A 142 -3.37 2.76 18.60
N LEU A 143 -2.85 3.59 17.69
CA LEU A 143 -3.34 3.66 16.32
C LEU A 143 -2.76 2.55 15.43
N HIS A 144 -3.63 1.91 14.66
CA HIS A 144 -3.19 1.04 13.58
C HIS A 144 -2.56 1.89 12.44
N PRO A 145 -1.52 1.43 11.74
CA PRO A 145 -0.83 2.21 10.70
C PRO A 145 -1.75 2.83 9.64
N SER A 146 -2.86 2.17 9.30
CA SER A 146 -3.84 2.69 8.35
C SER A 146 -4.62 3.91 8.82
N GLU A 147 -4.76 4.10 10.14
CA GLU A 147 -5.57 5.15 10.77
C GLU A 147 -4.89 6.52 10.75
N TRP A 148 -3.58 6.54 10.53
CA TRP A 148 -2.80 7.75 10.28
C TRP A 148 -3.20 8.48 8.98
N SER A 149 -4.04 7.86 8.16
CA SER A 149 -4.61 8.43 6.94
C SER A 149 -6.14 8.60 7.08
N PRO A 150 -6.61 9.68 7.74
CA PRO A 150 -8.02 9.83 8.12
C PRO A 150 -8.95 10.15 6.94
N PHE A 151 -8.41 10.74 5.87
CA PHE A 151 -9.20 11.31 4.77
C PHE A 151 -9.51 10.32 3.64
N ILE A 152 -8.48 9.55 3.25
CA ILE A 152 -8.53 8.56 2.19
C ILE A 152 -7.64 7.37 2.60
N SER A 153 -7.73 6.26 1.89
CA SER A 153 -6.83 5.12 2.12
C SER A 153 -5.35 5.55 2.05
N HIS A 154 -4.56 5.14 3.05
CA HIS A 154 -3.11 5.33 3.12
C HIS A 154 -2.38 4.89 1.83
N ILE A 155 -2.81 3.79 1.19
CA ILE A 155 -2.26 3.34 -0.10
C ILE A 155 -2.52 4.36 -1.22
N ARG A 156 -3.76 4.88 -1.29
CA ARG A 156 -4.11 5.91 -2.28
C ARG A 156 -3.30 7.17 -2.04
N MET A 157 -3.20 7.61 -0.79
CA MET A 157 -2.42 8.79 -0.41
C MET A 157 -0.94 8.65 -0.80
N GLY A 158 -0.33 7.49 -0.52
CA GLY A 158 1.06 7.20 -0.92
C GLY A 158 1.30 7.34 -2.43
N ILE A 159 0.36 6.87 -3.26
CA ILE A 159 0.45 7.01 -4.73
C ILE A 159 0.34 8.49 -5.16
N LEU A 160 -0.56 9.26 -4.55
CA LEU A 160 -0.71 10.69 -4.85
C LEU A 160 0.55 11.48 -4.44
N LEU A 161 1.09 11.19 -3.26
CA LEU A 161 2.34 11.78 -2.78
C LEU A 161 3.49 11.49 -3.74
N ALA A 162 3.62 10.24 -4.19
CA ALA A 162 4.63 9.83 -5.16
C ALA A 162 4.50 10.59 -6.50
N LEU A 163 3.28 10.69 -7.04
CA LEU A 163 3.02 11.40 -8.30
C LEU A 163 3.44 12.88 -8.22
N CYS A 164 3.06 13.56 -7.14
CA CYS A 164 3.43 14.95 -6.87
C CYS A 164 4.94 15.12 -6.71
N GLN A 165 5.61 14.21 -6.00
CA GLN A 165 7.08 14.25 -5.84
C GLN A 165 7.78 14.12 -7.20
N GLY A 166 7.37 13.16 -8.03
CA GLY A 166 7.95 12.99 -9.37
C GLY A 166 7.79 14.25 -10.23
N GLY A 167 6.60 14.86 -10.21
CA GLY A 167 6.34 16.13 -10.89
C GLY A 167 7.23 17.27 -10.37
N LEU A 168 7.30 17.44 -9.06
CA LEU A 168 8.15 18.44 -8.39
C LEU A 168 9.62 18.29 -8.75
N VAL A 169 10.15 17.06 -8.76
CA VAL A 169 11.54 16.78 -9.14
C VAL A 169 11.80 17.20 -10.59
N ILE A 170 10.90 16.89 -11.52
CA ILE A 170 11.03 17.30 -12.93
C ILE A 170 11.14 18.83 -13.05
N TYR A 171 10.26 19.57 -12.36
CA TYR A 171 10.27 21.03 -12.37
C TYR A 171 11.47 21.62 -11.62
N ALA A 172 11.91 21.02 -10.51
CA ALA A 172 13.08 21.43 -9.73
C ALA A 172 14.40 21.29 -10.50
N LEU A 173 14.48 20.34 -11.43
CA LEU A 173 15.61 20.24 -12.34
C LEU A 173 15.65 21.38 -13.36
N GLN A 174 14.51 21.98 -13.70
CA GLN A 174 14.43 23.10 -14.65
C GLN A 174 14.60 24.45 -13.93
N ASP A 175 13.97 24.62 -12.77
CA ASP A 175 14.08 25.81 -11.92
C ASP A 175 14.66 25.45 -10.55
N ARG A 176 15.87 25.95 -10.28
CA ARG A 176 16.60 25.71 -9.03
C ARG A 176 15.83 26.18 -7.79
N LYS A 177 14.91 27.14 -7.91
CA LYS A 177 14.08 27.62 -6.79
C LYS A 177 13.14 26.55 -6.23
N LEU A 178 12.78 25.55 -7.03
CA LEU A 178 11.87 24.47 -6.64
C LEU A 178 12.59 23.28 -5.99
N ILE A 179 13.92 23.30 -5.89
CA ILE A 179 14.69 22.22 -5.23
C ILE A 179 14.32 22.11 -3.75
N VAL A 180 14.31 23.24 -3.03
CA VAL A 180 13.97 23.23 -1.59
C VAL A 180 12.54 22.74 -1.36
N PRO A 181 11.51 23.26 -2.06
CA PRO A 181 10.16 22.69 -2.01
C PRO A 181 10.08 21.19 -2.32
N ALA A 182 10.82 20.71 -3.33
CA ALA A 182 10.83 19.29 -3.69
C ALA A 182 11.47 18.40 -2.60
N ILE A 183 12.51 18.90 -1.92
CA ILE A 183 13.12 18.18 -0.79
C ILE A 183 12.17 18.17 0.40
N LEU A 184 11.60 19.34 0.78
CA LEU A 184 10.65 19.43 1.89
C LEU A 184 9.41 18.56 1.66
N TYR A 185 8.87 18.58 0.44
CA TYR A 185 7.75 17.71 0.07
C TYR A 185 8.14 16.23 0.16
N GLY A 186 9.32 15.86 -0.34
CA GLY A 186 9.85 14.50 -0.24
C GLY A 186 10.00 14.02 1.21
N LEU A 187 10.42 14.90 2.12
CA LEU A 187 10.50 14.61 3.56
C LEU A 187 9.11 14.36 4.16
N VAL A 188 8.13 15.23 3.86
CA VAL A 188 6.74 15.04 4.31
C VAL A 188 6.15 13.73 3.77
N ALA A 189 6.36 13.44 2.48
CA ALA A 189 5.88 12.22 1.86
C ALA A 189 6.51 10.97 2.50
N THR A 190 7.82 11.01 2.76
CA THR A 190 8.55 9.92 3.40
C THR A 190 8.09 9.70 4.84
N ALA A 191 7.93 10.78 5.62
CA ALA A 191 7.42 10.71 6.98
C ALA A 191 6.01 10.10 7.03
N PHE A 192 5.12 10.52 6.13
CA PHE A 192 3.76 9.96 6.03
C PHE A 192 3.79 8.46 5.67
N ILE A 193 4.60 8.07 4.69
CA ILE A 193 4.74 6.67 4.25
C ILE A 193 5.34 5.79 5.35
N TRP A 194 6.33 6.31 6.09
CA TRP A 194 6.94 5.63 7.23
C TRP A 194 5.89 5.30 8.29
N GLN A 195 5.11 6.32 8.66
CA GLN A 195 4.13 6.20 9.71
C GLN A 195 2.95 5.30 9.33
N THR A 196 2.50 5.37 8.07
CA THR A 196 1.42 4.52 7.54
C THR A 196 1.87 3.15 7.08
N GLN A 197 3.18 2.86 7.13
CA GLN A 197 3.78 1.58 6.72
C GLN A 197 3.41 1.15 5.28
N THR A 198 3.21 2.11 4.36
CA THR A 198 2.76 1.80 2.99
C THR A 198 3.91 1.35 2.09
N VAL A 199 4.06 0.03 1.89
CA VAL A 199 5.09 -0.52 0.98
C VAL A 199 4.88 -0.05 -0.46
N THR A 200 3.62 -0.03 -0.94
CA THR A 200 3.29 0.48 -2.29
C THR A 200 3.60 1.98 -2.42
N GLY A 201 3.33 2.78 -1.38
CA GLY A 201 3.66 4.20 -1.35
C GLY A 201 5.17 4.43 -1.45
N ALA A 202 5.95 3.71 -0.66
CA ALA A 202 7.42 3.78 -0.68
C ALA A 202 8.00 3.41 -2.06
N GLY A 203 7.54 2.29 -2.64
CA GLY A 203 7.97 1.85 -3.97
C GLY A 203 7.63 2.88 -5.06
N MET A 204 6.39 3.40 -5.05
CA MET A 204 5.98 4.42 -6.02
C MET A 204 6.72 5.74 -5.84
N LEU A 205 7.03 6.16 -4.61
CA LEU A 205 7.81 7.37 -4.33
C LEU A 205 9.23 7.26 -4.89
N CYS A 206 9.88 6.11 -4.69
CA CYS A 206 11.20 5.81 -5.25
C CYS A 206 11.17 5.86 -6.78
N LEU A 207 10.22 5.15 -7.41
CA LEU A 207 10.07 5.12 -8.86
C LEU A 207 9.76 6.50 -9.45
N ALA A 208 8.85 7.25 -8.84
CA ALA A 208 8.49 8.59 -9.31
C ALA A 208 9.66 9.58 -9.18
N THR A 209 10.44 9.49 -8.11
CA THR A 209 11.65 10.31 -7.91
C THR A 209 12.72 9.95 -8.93
N LEU A 210 13.00 8.65 -9.14
CA LEU A 210 13.95 8.19 -10.15
C LEU A 210 13.53 8.61 -11.56
N PHE A 211 12.25 8.43 -11.90
CA PHE A 211 11.70 8.90 -13.17
C PHE A 211 11.88 10.41 -13.33
N GLY A 212 11.62 11.19 -12.27
CA GLY A 212 11.82 12.64 -12.29
C GLY A 212 13.28 13.04 -12.53
N LEU A 213 14.23 12.36 -11.86
CA LEU A 213 15.67 12.59 -12.01
C LEU A 213 16.16 12.27 -13.43
N THR A 214 15.64 11.19 -14.01
CA THR A 214 16.02 10.69 -15.32
C THR A 214 15.33 11.41 -16.46
N HIS A 215 14.29 12.21 -16.20
CA HIS A 215 13.51 12.89 -17.23
C HIS A 215 14.37 13.76 -18.18
N LYS A 216 15.40 14.44 -17.66
CA LYS A 216 16.34 15.20 -18.52
C LYS A 216 17.19 14.27 -19.41
N ILE A 217 17.48 13.06 -18.96
CA ILE A 217 18.25 12.03 -19.68
C ILE A 217 17.39 11.41 -20.79
N ILE A 218 16.06 11.34 -20.64
CA ILE A 218 15.12 10.85 -21.67
C ILE A 218 15.26 11.60 -23.00
N LYS A 219 15.64 12.89 -22.98
CA LYS A 219 15.94 13.64 -24.22
C LYS A 219 17.16 13.09 -24.99
N GLY A 220 18.03 12.32 -24.35
CA GLY A 220 19.25 11.75 -24.93
C GLY A 220 19.11 10.32 -25.47
N SER A 221 18.24 9.47 -24.89
CA SER A 221 17.83 8.15 -25.43
C SER A 221 16.86 7.45 -24.46
N ILE A 222 15.71 6.96 -24.95
CA ILE A 222 14.72 6.18 -24.16
C ILE A 222 15.35 4.89 -23.60
N SER A 223 16.31 4.29 -24.32
CA SER A 223 16.98 3.05 -23.93
C SER A 223 17.71 3.20 -22.59
N ASN A 224 18.41 4.31 -22.36
CA ASN A 224 19.16 4.54 -21.13
C ASN A 224 18.26 4.65 -19.90
N VAL A 225 17.05 5.17 -20.08
CA VAL A 225 16.07 5.31 -19.00
C VAL A 225 15.43 3.97 -18.68
N ILE A 226 15.14 3.15 -19.69
CA ILE A 226 14.68 1.78 -19.47
C ILE A 226 15.75 0.97 -18.72
N ILE A 227 17.01 1.07 -19.13
CA ILE A 227 18.13 0.38 -18.47
C ILE A 227 18.28 0.84 -17.01
N LEU A 228 18.21 2.14 -16.74
CA LEU A 228 18.37 2.68 -15.39
C LEU A 228 17.19 2.32 -14.47
N ILE A 229 15.96 2.41 -14.96
CA ILE A 229 14.76 1.99 -14.21
C ILE A 229 14.80 0.49 -13.96
N SER A 230 15.15 -0.31 -14.98
CA SER A 230 15.29 -1.76 -14.84
C SER A 230 16.39 -2.12 -13.84
N GLY A 231 17.52 -1.42 -13.87
CA GLY A 231 18.61 -1.61 -12.91
C GLY A 231 18.19 -1.28 -11.48
N ALA A 232 17.49 -0.15 -11.28
CA ALA A 232 16.97 0.23 -9.97
C ALA A 232 15.92 -0.77 -9.46
N LEU A 233 14.99 -1.20 -10.32
CA LEU A 233 14.00 -2.22 -9.98
C LEU A 233 14.65 -3.55 -9.62
N THR A 234 15.68 -3.95 -10.36
CA THR A 234 16.44 -5.18 -10.07
C THR A 234 17.17 -5.08 -8.74
N ALA A 235 17.81 -3.94 -8.46
CA ALA A 235 18.47 -3.70 -7.18
C ALA A 235 17.48 -3.71 -6.01
N ILE A 236 16.32 -3.08 -6.16
CA ILE A 236 15.24 -3.11 -5.17
C ILE A 236 14.74 -4.54 -4.97
N ALA A 237 14.54 -5.30 -6.05
CA ALA A 237 14.11 -6.69 -5.97
C ALA A 237 15.14 -7.57 -5.26
N ILE A 238 16.44 -7.37 -5.50
CA ILE A 238 17.52 -8.08 -4.81
C ILE A 238 17.53 -7.72 -3.32
N ILE A 239 17.45 -6.43 -2.98
CA ILE A 239 17.40 -5.98 -1.58
C ILE A 239 16.19 -6.58 -0.89
N PHE A 240 15.01 -6.50 -1.51
CA PHE A 240 13.76 -7.06 -0.99
C PHE A 240 13.84 -8.59 -0.83
N PHE A 241 14.48 -9.28 -1.78
CA PHE A 241 14.69 -10.73 -1.70
C PHE A 241 15.58 -11.06 -0.51
N ILE A 242 16.74 -10.40 -0.37
CA ILE A 242 17.68 -10.64 0.73
C ILE A 242 17.05 -10.27 2.08
N THR A 243 16.25 -9.20 2.13
CA THR A 243 15.67 -8.77 3.40
C THR A 243 14.52 -9.67 3.82
N ILE A 244 13.66 -10.13 2.92
CA ILE A 244 12.40 -10.80 3.32
C ILE A 244 12.47 -12.31 3.27
N PHE A 245 13.32 -12.90 2.42
CA PHE A 245 13.43 -14.35 2.39
C PHE A 245 14.06 -14.89 3.67
N PRO A 246 13.52 -16.01 4.21
CA PRO A 246 14.07 -16.63 5.40
C PRO A 246 15.55 -16.97 5.22
N SER A 247 16.33 -16.74 6.27
CA SER A 247 17.74 -17.09 6.33
C SER A 247 17.96 -18.62 6.31
N ALA A 248 19.20 -19.04 6.02
CA ALA A 248 19.56 -20.45 6.03
C ALA A 248 19.46 -21.04 7.45
N PRO A 249 19.12 -22.34 7.60
CA PRO A 249 19.08 -22.97 8.91
C PRO A 249 20.47 -22.98 9.57
N PRO A 250 20.54 -22.86 10.90
CA PRO A 250 21.80 -22.94 11.64
C PRO A 250 22.49 -24.30 11.44
N SER A 251 23.82 -24.29 11.34
CA SER A 251 24.64 -25.48 11.02
C SER A 251 24.83 -26.43 12.20
N HIS A 252 24.76 -25.94 13.43
CA HIS A 252 24.94 -26.72 14.66
C HIS A 252 23.79 -26.47 15.61
N LEU A 253 23.15 -27.55 16.05
CA LEU A 253 22.03 -27.52 16.97
C LEU A 253 22.32 -28.39 18.20
N PRO A 254 22.07 -27.88 19.42
CA PRO A 254 22.16 -28.68 20.63
C PRO A 254 21.07 -29.75 20.62
N SER A 255 21.41 -30.93 21.14
CA SER A 255 20.51 -32.08 21.19
C SER A 255 19.61 -32.10 22.43
N HIS A 256 20.03 -31.49 23.55
CA HIS A 256 19.32 -31.55 24.83
C HIS A 256 19.24 -30.18 25.52
N THR A 257 18.22 -29.99 26.35
CA THR A 257 18.01 -28.84 27.25
C THR A 257 19.04 -28.84 28.38
N LYS A 258 19.10 -27.75 29.15
CA LYS A 258 19.89 -27.70 30.39
C LYS A 258 19.43 -28.70 31.44
N TRP A 259 18.17 -29.13 31.39
CA TRP A 259 17.59 -30.13 32.29
C TRP A 259 17.64 -31.56 31.72
N GLY A 260 18.18 -31.72 30.51
CA GLY A 260 18.47 -33.02 29.91
C GLY A 260 17.35 -33.62 29.07
N ALA A 261 16.24 -32.92 28.81
CA ALA A 261 15.26 -33.38 27.83
C ALA A 261 15.77 -33.17 26.39
N PRO A 262 15.38 -34.00 25.42
CA PRO A 262 15.77 -33.81 24.02
C PRO A 262 15.06 -32.61 23.39
N TYR A 263 15.79 -31.82 22.60
CA TYR A 263 15.21 -30.80 21.75
C TYR A 263 14.61 -31.40 20.48
N THR A 264 13.43 -30.89 20.10
CA THR A 264 12.86 -31.11 18.77
C THR A 264 13.19 -29.90 17.87
N HIS A 265 13.70 -30.17 16.67
CA HIS A 265 14.02 -29.17 15.66
C HIS A 265 13.33 -29.54 14.35
N MET A 266 12.42 -28.70 13.85
CA MET A 266 11.73 -28.93 12.58
C MET A 266 12.50 -28.25 11.45
N GLN A 267 13.46 -28.97 10.86
CA GLN A 267 14.37 -28.41 9.84
C GLN A 267 13.71 -28.14 8.49
N ASP A 268 12.55 -28.74 8.24
CA ASP A 268 11.71 -28.49 7.06
C ASP A 268 11.00 -27.14 7.13
N LYS A 269 10.89 -26.56 8.33
CA LYS A 269 10.18 -25.30 8.56
C LYS A 269 11.14 -24.12 8.49
N VAL A 270 10.72 -23.09 7.76
CA VAL A 270 11.54 -21.90 7.45
C VAL A 270 11.07 -20.65 8.18
N LEU A 271 9.93 -20.65 8.86
CA LEU A 271 9.39 -19.49 9.55
C LEU A 271 10.40 -18.88 10.54
N GLU A 272 10.49 -17.55 10.48
CA GLU A 272 11.38 -16.73 11.30
C GLU A 272 10.63 -15.65 12.06
N GLU A 273 11.16 -15.32 13.23
CA GLU A 273 10.81 -14.14 14.00
C GLU A 273 12.12 -13.40 14.31
N ASN A 274 12.23 -12.12 13.93
CA ASN A 274 13.42 -11.28 14.14
C ASN A 274 14.75 -11.90 13.65
N GLY A 275 14.71 -12.75 12.61
CA GLY A 275 15.88 -13.45 12.07
C GLY A 275 16.21 -14.79 12.73
N ASN A 276 15.43 -15.22 13.73
CA ASN A 276 15.60 -16.49 14.41
C ASN A 276 14.53 -17.50 13.99
N LYS A 277 14.88 -18.79 13.92
CA LYS A 277 13.97 -19.85 13.48
C LYS A 277 12.94 -20.22 14.56
N VAL A 278 11.66 -20.16 14.21
CA VAL A 278 10.56 -20.40 15.16
C VAL A 278 10.53 -21.84 15.66
N TRP A 279 10.64 -22.81 14.74
CA TRP A 279 10.43 -24.23 15.04
C TRP A 279 11.68 -24.99 15.52
N TYR A 280 12.61 -24.26 16.10
CA TYR A 280 13.88 -24.75 16.61
C TYR A 280 13.92 -24.64 18.13
N TYR A 281 14.72 -25.50 18.77
CA TYR A 281 14.90 -25.56 20.23
C TYR A 281 13.59 -25.81 20.98
N LEU A 282 12.75 -26.74 20.49
CA LEU A 282 11.45 -27.03 21.08
C LEU A 282 11.56 -28.11 22.17
N ALA A 283 11.27 -27.75 23.41
CA ALA A 283 11.14 -28.67 24.55
C ALA A 283 9.80 -28.44 25.26
N TRP A 284 8.70 -28.62 24.52
CA TRP A 284 7.35 -28.25 24.97
C TRP A 284 6.88 -28.93 26.26
N ALA A 285 7.37 -30.14 26.57
CA ALA A 285 7.01 -30.82 27.81
C ALA A 285 7.51 -30.05 29.05
N GLU A 286 8.77 -29.62 29.03
CA GLU A 286 9.33 -28.78 30.10
C GLU A 286 8.67 -27.39 30.09
N ALA A 287 8.50 -26.81 28.91
CA ALA A 287 7.91 -25.49 28.74
C ALA A 287 6.49 -25.40 29.32
N LYS A 288 5.65 -26.41 29.03
CA LYS A 288 4.27 -26.49 29.53
C LYS A 288 4.21 -26.54 31.05
N GLN A 289 5.07 -27.35 31.67
CA GLN A 289 5.09 -27.50 33.12
C GLN A 289 5.43 -26.17 33.81
N GLU A 290 6.46 -25.47 33.33
CA GLU A 290 6.90 -24.21 33.92
C GLU A 290 5.93 -23.07 33.60
N TRP A 291 5.38 -23.02 32.38
CA TRP A 291 4.40 -22.00 32.00
C TRP A 291 3.16 -22.03 32.90
N ASN A 292 2.57 -23.21 33.09
CA ASN A 292 1.39 -23.39 33.94
C ASN A 292 1.65 -23.11 35.43
N THR A 293 2.92 -22.96 35.83
CA THR A 293 3.29 -22.54 37.20
C THR A 293 3.44 -21.01 37.31
N ARG A 294 3.80 -20.34 36.20
CA ARG A 294 4.09 -18.91 36.15
C ARG A 294 2.88 -18.07 35.71
N SER A 295 2.04 -18.59 34.81
CA SER A 295 0.91 -17.89 34.20
C SER A 295 -0.43 -18.46 34.69
N ASN A 296 -1.47 -17.62 34.66
CA ASN A 296 -2.85 -18.04 34.91
C ASN A 296 -3.51 -18.69 33.68
N TYR A 297 -2.88 -18.57 32.52
CA TYR A 297 -3.37 -19.15 31.28
C TYR A 297 -2.74 -20.52 31.02
N ASP A 298 -3.56 -21.48 30.60
CA ASP A 298 -3.07 -22.82 30.25
C ASP A 298 -2.24 -22.79 28.96
N PHE A 299 -1.13 -23.53 28.94
CA PHE A 299 -0.22 -23.62 27.79
C PHE A 299 -0.91 -24.08 26.50
N ASP A 300 -1.87 -25.01 26.61
CA ASP A 300 -2.67 -25.49 25.47
C ASP A 300 -3.98 -24.69 25.27
N GLY A 301 -4.12 -23.59 26.02
CA GLY A 301 -5.25 -22.67 25.96
C GLY A 301 -5.07 -21.54 24.95
N LYS A 302 -5.87 -20.48 25.14
CA LYS A 302 -5.90 -19.30 24.30
C LYS A 302 -5.43 -18.06 25.07
N ASP A 303 -4.73 -17.16 24.37
CA ASP A 303 -4.37 -15.85 24.90
C ASP A 303 -5.52 -14.85 24.77
N GLU A 304 -5.32 -13.60 25.23
CA GLU A 304 -6.35 -12.55 25.15
C GLU A 304 -6.75 -12.19 23.72
N ARG A 305 -5.90 -12.48 22.73
CA ARG A 305 -6.18 -12.30 21.29
C ARG A 305 -6.78 -13.56 20.66
N SER A 306 -7.16 -14.55 21.47
CA SER A 306 -7.71 -15.84 21.03
C SER A 306 -6.76 -16.68 20.15
N GLN A 307 -5.46 -16.45 20.25
CA GLN A 307 -4.42 -17.25 19.60
C GLN A 307 -3.99 -18.40 20.53
N ASP A 308 -3.38 -19.45 19.98
CA ASP A 308 -2.87 -20.56 20.80
C ASP A 308 -1.64 -20.10 21.59
N ILE A 309 -1.70 -20.14 22.93
CA ILE A 309 -0.61 -19.66 23.80
C ILE A 309 0.71 -20.34 23.52
N LYS A 310 0.67 -21.67 23.29
CA LYS A 310 1.83 -22.43 22.85
C LYS A 310 2.54 -21.79 21.64
N ILE A 311 1.79 -21.28 20.67
CA ILE A 311 2.33 -20.63 19.47
C ILE A 311 2.86 -19.24 19.83
N THR A 312 2.12 -18.47 20.64
CA THR A 312 2.54 -17.15 21.13
C THR A 312 3.86 -17.22 21.89
N ILE A 313 3.98 -18.12 22.88
CA ILE A 313 5.23 -18.40 23.61
C ILE A 313 6.35 -18.76 22.64
N THR A 314 6.08 -19.68 21.71
CA THR A 314 7.12 -20.16 20.79
C THR A 314 7.65 -19.00 19.94
N ARG A 315 6.79 -18.15 19.41
CA ARG A 315 7.20 -16.98 18.61
C ARG A 315 7.86 -15.90 19.45
N TYR A 316 7.31 -15.57 20.62
CA TYR A 316 7.86 -14.53 21.50
C TYR A 316 9.27 -14.89 21.97
N LEU A 317 9.50 -16.13 22.44
CA LEU A 317 10.84 -16.61 22.79
C LEU A 317 11.79 -16.63 21.60
N THR A 318 11.30 -16.92 20.40
CA THR A 318 12.11 -16.82 19.17
C THR A 318 12.54 -15.37 18.92
N SER A 319 11.64 -14.42 19.12
CA SER A 319 11.93 -12.99 18.93
C SER A 319 13.03 -12.47 19.87
N LEU A 320 13.21 -13.12 21.03
CA LEU A 320 14.26 -12.88 22.02
C LEU A 320 15.55 -13.69 21.79
N ASP A 321 15.61 -14.54 20.76
CA ASP A 321 16.69 -15.51 20.54
C ASP A 321 16.88 -16.50 21.70
N LEU A 322 15.77 -16.93 22.33
CA LEU A 322 15.78 -17.86 23.45
C LEU A 322 15.23 -19.25 23.09
N PRO A 323 15.76 -20.33 23.70
CA PRO A 323 15.23 -21.67 23.49
C PRO A 323 13.87 -21.85 24.16
N LYS A 324 13.04 -22.76 23.65
CA LYS A 324 11.66 -22.98 24.11
C LYS A 324 11.63 -24.15 25.09
N ASP A 325 12.39 -23.99 26.16
CA ASP A 325 12.54 -24.95 27.27
C ASP A 325 12.00 -24.41 28.59
N GLY A 326 11.89 -25.30 29.59
CA GLY A 326 11.35 -24.92 30.90
C GLY A 326 12.29 -23.97 31.66
N TYR A 327 13.61 -24.16 31.51
CA TYR A 327 14.61 -23.27 32.13
C TYR A 327 14.43 -21.82 31.68
N THR A 328 14.18 -21.60 30.39
CA THR A 328 13.96 -20.26 29.82
C THR A 328 12.68 -19.65 30.38
N ILE A 329 11.56 -20.39 30.34
CA ILE A 329 10.28 -19.91 30.85
C ILE A 329 10.34 -19.55 32.33
N ARG A 330 11.05 -20.35 33.13
CA ARG A 330 11.27 -20.07 34.55
C ARG A 330 11.99 -18.73 34.80
N ASN A 331 12.85 -18.31 33.87
CA ASN A 331 13.65 -17.09 33.99
C ASN A 331 13.06 -15.88 33.25
N LEU A 332 11.87 -16.00 32.64
CA LEU A 332 11.18 -14.87 32.02
C LEU A 332 10.79 -13.82 33.06
N SER A 333 10.86 -12.54 32.67
CA SER A 333 10.38 -11.45 33.50
C SER A 333 8.84 -11.45 33.58
N GLU A 334 8.28 -10.78 34.58
CA GLU A 334 6.82 -10.61 34.69
C GLU A 334 6.25 -9.83 33.49
N GLU A 335 7.05 -8.91 32.91
CA GLU A 335 6.64 -8.17 31.72
C GLU A 335 6.55 -9.09 30.50
N ASP A 336 7.50 -10.01 30.32
CA ASP A 336 7.48 -10.98 29.22
C ASP A 336 6.27 -11.90 29.31
N ILE A 337 5.93 -12.37 30.52
CA ILE A 337 4.74 -13.20 30.74
C ILE A 337 3.49 -12.41 30.35
N ARG A 338 3.38 -11.16 30.80
CA ARG A 338 2.25 -10.28 30.47
C ARG A 338 2.15 -10.05 28.96
N CYS A 339 3.27 -9.80 28.28
CA CYS A 339 3.29 -9.64 26.82
C CYS A 339 2.73 -10.88 26.10
N ILE A 340 3.15 -12.08 26.54
CA ILE A 340 2.66 -13.34 25.99
C ILE A 340 1.16 -13.53 26.27
N GLU A 341 0.70 -13.25 27.50
CA GLU A 341 -0.72 -13.35 27.88
C GLU A 341 -1.61 -12.39 27.06
N LEU A 342 -1.11 -11.19 26.75
CA LEU A 342 -1.75 -10.22 25.87
C LEU A 342 -1.70 -10.59 24.37
N GLY A 343 -1.06 -11.71 24.02
CA GLY A 343 -0.95 -12.20 22.65
C GLY A 343 0.08 -11.46 21.79
N HIS A 344 1.12 -10.88 22.40
CA HIS A 344 2.27 -10.34 21.65
C HIS A 344 3.18 -11.48 21.21
N THR A 345 3.48 -11.52 19.92
CA THR A 345 4.24 -12.63 19.32
C THR A 345 5.70 -12.28 19.04
N SER A 346 6.04 -10.99 19.09
CA SER A 346 7.41 -10.49 18.94
C SER A 346 7.65 -9.28 19.82
N ILE A 347 8.86 -9.19 20.39
CA ILE A 347 9.32 -7.99 21.13
C ILE A 347 9.36 -6.74 20.25
N ASN A 348 9.53 -6.90 18.93
CA ASN A 348 9.54 -5.77 18.01
C ASN A 348 8.18 -5.05 17.99
N GLU A 349 7.07 -5.75 18.29
CA GLU A 349 5.74 -5.11 18.43
C GLU A 349 5.73 -4.01 19.51
N THR A 350 6.64 -4.09 20.49
CA THR A 350 6.76 -3.11 21.59
C THR A 350 7.92 -2.12 21.41
N GLU A 351 9.01 -2.52 20.75
CA GLU A 351 10.23 -1.71 20.67
C GLU A 351 10.40 -0.96 19.34
N GLU A 352 9.84 -1.49 18.26
CA GLU A 352 10.01 -0.92 16.93
C GLU A 352 8.79 -0.12 16.45
N SER A 353 8.98 0.70 15.41
CA SER A 353 7.89 1.47 14.83
C SER A 353 8.06 1.74 13.34
N GLY A 354 6.96 2.05 12.66
CA GLY A 354 6.98 2.42 11.26
C GLY A 354 7.38 1.27 10.34
N MET A 355 8.23 1.54 9.34
CA MET A 355 8.44 0.60 8.23
C MET A 355 9.14 -0.71 8.65
N SER A 356 9.93 -0.71 9.73
CA SER A 356 10.64 -1.91 10.19
C SER A 356 9.67 -3.02 10.63
N LEU A 357 8.67 -2.66 11.43
CA LEU A 357 7.54 -3.54 11.78
C LEU A 357 6.85 -4.15 10.55
N ARG A 358 6.72 -3.37 9.46
CA ARG A 358 6.10 -3.88 8.24
C ARG A 358 6.99 -4.88 7.51
N VAL A 359 8.30 -4.67 7.53
CA VAL A 359 9.27 -5.63 6.96
C VAL A 359 9.23 -6.94 7.74
N ASP A 360 9.17 -6.88 9.07
CA ASP A 360 9.07 -8.07 9.92
C ASP A 360 7.74 -8.79 9.74
N ALA A 361 6.63 -8.06 9.67
CA ALA A 361 5.34 -8.63 9.31
C ALA A 361 5.40 -9.35 7.95
N LEU A 362 6.04 -8.74 6.93
CA LEU A 362 6.18 -9.37 5.62
C LEU A 362 7.05 -10.64 5.64
N ARG A 363 8.14 -10.63 6.43
CA ARG A 363 8.98 -11.83 6.65
C ARG A 363 8.16 -12.96 7.26
N TYR A 364 7.40 -12.66 8.31
CA TYR A 364 6.49 -13.60 8.94
C TYR A 364 5.44 -14.12 7.95
N GLU A 365 4.77 -13.21 7.21
CA GLU A 365 3.75 -13.56 6.21
C GLU A 365 4.30 -14.55 5.17
N LEU A 366 5.54 -14.33 4.70
CA LEU A 366 6.22 -15.18 3.72
C LEU A 366 6.64 -16.52 4.34
N GLY A 367 7.29 -16.51 5.50
CA GLY A 367 7.74 -17.73 6.19
C GLY A 367 6.57 -18.65 6.55
N ASN A 368 5.48 -18.09 7.07
CA ASN A 368 4.27 -18.84 7.42
C ASN A 368 3.65 -19.50 6.18
N TRP A 369 3.63 -18.79 5.05
CA TRP A 369 3.13 -19.35 3.80
C TRP A 369 4.02 -20.47 3.24
N LEU A 370 5.34 -20.30 3.29
CA LEU A 370 6.29 -21.34 2.87
C LEU A 370 6.17 -22.60 3.74
N ASP A 371 5.82 -22.45 5.02
CA ASP A 371 5.57 -23.55 5.95
C ASP A 371 4.20 -24.23 5.78
N GLY A 372 3.38 -23.78 4.81
CA GLY A 372 2.04 -24.31 4.53
C GLY A 372 0.93 -23.68 5.38
N GLY A 373 1.21 -22.57 6.07
CA GLY A 373 0.24 -21.82 6.85
C GLY A 373 -0.81 -21.12 5.98
N ASN A 374 -1.94 -20.75 6.60
CA ASN A 374 -3.02 -20.08 5.91
C ASN A 374 -2.58 -18.67 5.47
N PRO A 375 -2.63 -18.33 4.16
CA PRO A 375 -2.28 -17.00 3.66
C PRO A 375 -3.38 -15.95 3.96
N SER A 376 -4.53 -16.35 4.51
CA SER A 376 -5.62 -15.43 4.81
C SER A 376 -5.19 -14.35 5.80
N GLY A 377 -5.43 -13.08 5.45
CA GLY A 377 -4.96 -11.92 6.22
C GLY A 377 -3.61 -11.36 5.72
N ASN A 378 -2.85 -12.14 4.95
CA ASN A 378 -1.51 -11.76 4.48
C ASN A 378 -1.59 -11.18 3.07
N SER A 379 -1.55 -9.85 2.97
CA SER A 379 -1.83 -9.13 1.71
C SER A 379 -0.96 -9.53 0.52
N VAL A 380 0.30 -9.94 0.75
CA VAL A 380 1.23 -10.29 -0.33
C VAL A 380 0.99 -11.71 -0.83
N THR A 381 0.92 -12.68 0.08
CA THR A 381 0.73 -14.09 -0.28
C THR A 381 -0.69 -14.32 -0.83
N GLN A 382 -1.71 -13.61 -0.32
CA GLN A 382 -3.06 -13.63 -0.92
C GLN A 382 -3.05 -13.21 -2.39
N ARG A 383 -2.30 -12.17 -2.78
CA ARG A 383 -2.23 -11.74 -4.19
C ARG A 383 -1.64 -12.82 -5.08
N VAL A 384 -0.62 -13.54 -4.60
CA VAL A 384 -0.03 -14.67 -5.33
C VAL A 384 -1.04 -15.79 -5.50
N ILE A 385 -1.72 -16.19 -4.42
CA ILE A 385 -2.73 -17.26 -4.46
C ILE A 385 -3.93 -16.87 -5.33
N TYR A 386 -4.43 -15.63 -5.25
CA TYR A 386 -5.52 -15.17 -6.11
C TYR A 386 -5.13 -15.16 -7.58
N PHE A 387 -3.89 -14.78 -7.90
CA PHE A 387 -3.40 -14.82 -9.27
C PHE A 387 -3.29 -16.27 -9.79
N GLN A 388 -2.73 -17.18 -8.98
CA GLN A 388 -2.67 -18.62 -9.29
C GLN A 388 -4.07 -19.21 -9.48
N THR A 389 -5.00 -18.84 -8.60
CA THR A 389 -6.41 -19.27 -8.67
C THR A 389 -7.08 -18.74 -9.94
N GLY A 390 -6.83 -17.47 -10.29
CA GLY A 390 -7.34 -16.88 -11.54
C GLY A 390 -6.83 -17.62 -12.77
N ILE A 391 -5.52 -17.93 -12.83
CA ILE A 391 -4.93 -18.75 -13.90
C ILE A 391 -5.57 -20.14 -13.92
N HIS A 392 -5.69 -20.79 -12.76
CA HIS A 392 -6.29 -22.11 -12.66
C HIS A 392 -7.72 -22.13 -13.22
N ILE A 393 -8.54 -21.12 -12.87
CA ILE A 393 -9.90 -20.97 -13.39
C ILE A 393 -9.88 -20.83 -14.92
N ILE A 394 -9.01 -20.00 -15.48
CA ILE A 394 -8.91 -19.80 -16.93
C ILE A 394 -8.60 -21.10 -17.68
N PHE A 395 -7.74 -21.95 -17.11
CA PHE A 395 -7.28 -23.17 -17.80
C PHE A 395 -8.06 -24.44 -17.46
N HIS A 396 -8.77 -24.48 -16.32
CA HIS A 396 -9.44 -25.70 -15.83
C HIS A 396 -10.96 -25.58 -15.71
N LYS A 397 -11.53 -24.37 -15.73
CA LYS A 397 -12.95 -24.20 -16.02
C LYS A 397 -13.10 -23.92 -17.51
N ASP A 398 -14.04 -24.60 -18.15
CA ASP A 398 -14.31 -24.42 -19.56
C ASP A 398 -14.64 -22.93 -19.80
N LEU A 399 -13.81 -22.25 -20.57
CA LEU A 399 -13.98 -20.83 -20.89
C LEU A 399 -15.37 -20.60 -21.49
N GLN A 400 -15.92 -21.60 -22.18
CA GLN A 400 -17.27 -21.60 -22.75
C GLN A 400 -18.36 -21.52 -21.67
N THR A 401 -18.31 -22.35 -20.63
CA THR A 401 -19.28 -22.27 -19.51
C THR A 401 -19.17 -20.97 -18.70
N THR A 402 -18.00 -20.32 -18.72
CA THR A 402 -17.77 -19.09 -17.92
C THR A 402 -18.06 -17.81 -18.71
N LEU A 403 -17.93 -17.81 -20.04
CA LEU A 403 -18.21 -16.66 -20.90
C LEU A 403 -19.62 -16.67 -21.49
N LEU A 404 -20.28 -17.83 -21.58
CA LEU A 404 -21.61 -17.94 -22.20
C LEU A 404 -22.74 -18.28 -21.23
N GLY A 405 -22.44 -18.62 -19.97
CA GLY A 405 -23.44 -19.09 -19.01
C GLY A 405 -23.90 -20.51 -19.33
#